data_AF-A0A484KYF0-F1
#
_entry.id   AF-A0A484KYF0-F1
#
_cell.length_a   1.000
_cell.length_b   1.000
_cell.length_c   1.000
_cell.angle_alpha   90.00
_cell.angle_beta   90.00
_cell.angle_gamma   90.00
#
_symmetry.space_group_name_H-M   'P 1'
#
loop_
_entity.id
_entity.type
_entity.pdbx_description
1 polymer ?
#
loop_
_entity_poly.entity_id
_entity_poly.type
_entity_poly.pdbx_seq_one_letter_code
_entity_poly.pdbx_strand_id
1 'polypeptide(L)'
;MDVQDCLVGKLLTTNPFNAKAMKNVLRAAWKPQKDLLIREVIKNLLVFQLFSLEDKLSVLRTGPLVFDGYLLLIRELGGNEQPEGIWFSFVDFWVRVYDIPFRKRNKAGVETVYSKVVRVLEMDETDI
;
A
#
# COMPACT_ATOMS: atom_id res chain seq x y z
N MET A 1 16.51 8.19 17.70
CA MET A 1 16.03 7.79 16.35
C MET A 1 14.57 7.41 16.53
N ASP A 2 13.65 8.26 16.10
CA ASP A 2 12.22 8.01 16.28
C ASP A 2 11.72 7.00 15.24
N VAL A 3 10.91 6.04 15.70
CA VAL A 3 10.27 5.00 14.87
C VAL A 3 9.15 5.60 13.99
N GLN A 4 8.82 6.88 14.16
CA GLN A 4 7.69 7.57 13.52
C GLN A 4 7.74 7.62 11.98
N ASP A 5 8.92 7.45 11.36
CA ASP A 5 9.11 7.50 9.91
C ASP A 5 9.32 6.12 9.24
N CYS A 6 8.97 5.03 9.95
CA CYS A 6 9.11 3.68 9.44
C CYS A 6 7.78 3.12 8.90
N LEU A 7 7.88 2.43 7.76
CA LEU A 7 6.84 1.58 7.21
C LEU A 7 7.33 0.12 7.23
N VAL A 8 6.40 -0.81 7.34
CA VAL A 8 6.65 -2.24 7.18
C VAL A 8 5.95 -2.72 5.90
N GLY A 9 6.64 -3.56 5.14
CA GLY A 9 6.15 -4.17 3.91
C GLY A 9 6.18 -5.68 3.99
N LYS A 10 5.13 -6.36 3.50
CA LYS A 10 5.12 -7.82 3.35
C LYS A 10 4.77 -8.22 1.92
N LEU A 11 5.71 -8.88 1.25
CA LEU A 11 5.47 -9.47 -0.06
C LEU A 11 4.70 -10.79 0.10
N LEU A 12 3.52 -10.89 -0.51
CA LEU A 12 2.65 -12.06 -0.42
C LEU A 12 3.12 -13.17 -1.37
N THR A 13 4.16 -13.89 -0.95
CA THR A 13 4.68 -15.03 -1.70
C THR A 13 5.34 -16.04 -0.77
N THR A 14 5.35 -17.31 -1.17
CA THR A 14 6.22 -18.34 -0.56
C THR A 14 7.45 -18.60 -1.43
N ASN A 15 7.40 -18.17 -2.70
CA ASN A 15 8.44 -18.39 -3.69
C ASN A 15 9.67 -17.50 -3.43
N PRO A 16 10.87 -17.95 -3.81
CA PRO A 16 12.04 -17.08 -3.84
C PRO A 16 11.81 -15.90 -4.78
N PHE A 17 12.33 -14.73 -4.41
CA PHE A 17 12.27 -13.53 -5.24
C PHE A 17 13.61 -12.78 -5.14
N ASN A 18 13.90 -11.94 -6.13
CA ASN A 18 15.13 -11.15 -6.11
C ASN A 18 14.94 -9.86 -5.29
N ALA A 19 15.30 -9.91 -4.01
CA ALA A 19 15.17 -8.77 -3.10
C ALA A 19 15.93 -7.51 -3.57
N LYS A 20 17.09 -7.67 -4.24
CA LYS A 20 17.84 -6.53 -4.80
C LYS A 20 17.07 -5.86 -5.93
N ALA A 21 16.49 -6.65 -6.84
CA ALA A 21 15.65 -6.14 -7.91
C ALA A 21 14.40 -5.45 -7.36
N MET A 22 13.73 -6.05 -6.37
CA MET A 22 12.57 -5.45 -5.72
C MET A 22 12.91 -4.09 -5.10
N LYS A 23 14.01 -3.98 -4.36
CA LYS A 23 14.45 -2.69 -3.78
C LYS A 23 14.67 -1.62 -4.85
N ASN A 24 15.16 -1.98 -6.03
CA ASN A 24 15.33 -1.05 -7.14
C ASN A 24 13.98 -0.62 -7.73
N VAL A 25 13.04 -1.56 -7.91
CA VAL A 25 11.68 -1.27 -8.37
C VAL A 25 10.97 -0.33 -7.40
N LEU A 26 11.04 -0.59 -6.09
CA LEU A 26 10.41 0.26 -5.07
C LEU A 26 10.97 1.69 -5.08
N ARG A 27 12.29 1.84 -5.19
CA ARG A 27 12.90 3.17 -5.32
C ARG A 27 12.45 3.92 -6.57
N ALA A 28 12.37 3.22 -7.70
CA ALA A 28 11.92 3.80 -8.96
C ALA A 28 10.43 4.16 -8.95
N ALA A 29 9.60 3.39 -8.25
CA ALA A 29 8.18 3.63 -8.13
C ALA A 29 7.87 4.81 -7.19
N TRP A 30 8.48 4.84 -6.00
CA TRP A 30 8.18 5.85 -4.99
C TRP A 30 8.91 7.17 -5.20
N LYS A 31 10.08 7.16 -5.86
CA LYS A 31 10.90 8.35 -6.16
C LYS A 31 10.99 9.30 -4.96
N PRO A 32 11.46 8.81 -3.79
CA PRO A 32 11.51 9.62 -2.59
C PRO A 32 12.38 10.86 -2.84
N GLN A 33 11.94 12.01 -2.33
CA GLN A 33 12.67 13.27 -2.43
C GLN A 33 13.91 13.27 -1.54
N LYS A 34 13.86 12.51 -0.43
CA LYS A 34 15.00 12.27 0.46
C LYS A 34 15.45 10.80 0.41
N ASP A 35 16.27 10.41 1.37
CA ASP A 35 16.76 9.05 1.48
C ASP A 35 15.65 8.04 1.77
N LEU A 36 15.89 6.81 1.30
CA LEU A 36 15.06 5.64 1.56
C LEU A 36 15.96 4.43 1.84
N LEU A 37 15.93 3.95 3.08
CA LEU A 37 16.59 2.71 3.47
C LEU A 37 15.58 1.57 3.47
N ILE A 38 15.97 0.46 2.81
CA ILE A 38 15.12 -0.73 2.69
C ILE A 38 15.89 -1.94 3.26
N ARG A 39 15.41 -2.46 4.38
CA ARG A 39 15.98 -3.62 5.06
C ARG A 39 15.00 -4.78 4.96
N GLU A 40 15.49 -5.96 4.62
CA GLU A 40 14.71 -7.18 4.79
C GLU A 40 15.02 -7.70 6.18
N VAL A 41 14.00 -7.86 7.01
CA VAL A 41 14.16 -8.24 8.43
C VAL A 41 13.99 -9.74 8.59
N ILE A 42 12.97 -10.29 7.91
CA ILE A 42 12.76 -11.72 7.72
C ILE A 42 12.27 -11.95 6.28
N LYS A 43 12.19 -13.22 5.85
CA LYS A 43 11.77 -13.58 4.49
C LYS A 43 10.47 -12.86 4.12
N ASN A 44 10.50 -12.12 3.00
CA ASN A 44 9.39 -11.33 2.46
C ASN A 44 8.92 -10.14 3.31
N LEU A 45 9.53 -9.89 4.47
CA LEU A 45 9.17 -8.77 5.35
C LEU A 45 10.27 -7.71 5.31
N LEU A 46 9.88 -6.50 4.94
CA LEU A 46 10.78 -5.38 4.77
C LEU A 46 10.41 -4.23 5.69
N VAL A 47 11.41 -3.49 6.13
CA VAL A 47 11.24 -2.20 6.79
C VAL A 47 11.78 -1.12 5.86
N PHE A 48 10.94 -0.12 5.64
CA PHE A 48 11.25 1.08 4.87
C PHE A 48 11.41 2.23 5.85
N GLN A 49 12.60 2.80 5.92
CA GLN A 49 12.85 4.00 6.70
C GLN A 49 12.93 5.18 5.74
N LEU A 50 11.97 6.10 5.90
CA LEU A 50 11.88 7.33 5.14
C LEU A 50 12.42 8.48 6.00
N PHE A 51 12.93 9.53 5.35
CA PHE A 51 13.50 10.70 6.03
C PHE A 51 12.67 11.97 5.79
N SER A 52 11.47 11.79 5.25
CA SER A 52 10.48 12.83 4.98
C SER A 52 9.08 12.27 5.24
N LEU A 53 8.27 13.01 6.01
CA LEU A 53 6.85 12.70 6.18
C LEU A 53 6.12 12.72 4.84
N GLU A 54 6.49 13.62 3.94
CA GLU A 54 5.89 13.72 2.61
C GLU A 54 6.18 12.46 1.77
N ASP A 55 7.41 11.94 1.82
CA ASP A 55 7.75 10.69 1.15
C ASP A 55 6.95 9.53 1.75
N LYS A 56 6.82 9.47 3.09
CA LYS A 56 6.04 8.44 3.78
C LYS A 56 4.57 8.45 3.35
N LEU A 57 3.95 9.63 3.34
CA LEU A 57 2.55 9.79 2.91
C LEU A 57 2.38 9.46 1.42
N SER A 58 3.35 9.83 0.58
CA SER A 58 3.36 9.49 -0.84
C SER A 58 3.39 7.97 -1.07
N VAL A 59 4.21 7.24 -0.31
CA VAL A 59 4.26 5.76 -0.33
C VAL A 59 2.93 5.15 0.09
N LEU A 60 2.31 5.66 1.17
CA LEU A 60 1.02 5.15 1.63
C LEU A 60 -0.12 5.42 0.63
N ARG A 61 -0.04 6.53 -0.12
CA ARG A 61 -1.06 6.91 -1.11
C ARG A 61 -0.87 6.26 -2.48
N THR A 62 0.30 5.67 -2.78
CA THR A 62 0.56 5.07 -4.10
C THR A 62 -0.20 3.76 -4.35
N GLY A 63 -0.97 3.28 -3.36
CA GLY A 63 -1.80 2.09 -3.48
C GLY A 63 -0.99 0.79 -3.39
N PRO A 64 -1.61 -0.35 -3.71
CA PRO A 64 -0.98 -1.66 -3.63
C PRO A 64 0.08 -1.79 -4.71
N LEU A 65 1.30 -2.15 -4.32
CA LEU A 65 2.40 -2.33 -5.25
C LEU A 65 2.57 -3.81 -5.58
N VAL A 66 2.77 -4.12 -6.86
CA VAL A 66 3.01 -5.49 -7.32
C VAL A 66 4.46 -5.63 -7.76
N PHE A 67 5.16 -6.64 -7.25
CA PHE A 67 6.50 -7.00 -7.68
C PHE A 67 6.50 -8.46 -8.15
N ASP A 68 6.89 -8.66 -9.42
CA ASP A 68 7.00 -10.01 -10.01
C ASP A 68 5.72 -10.84 -9.88
N GLY A 69 4.56 -10.19 -10.04
CA GLY A 69 3.23 -10.79 -9.88
C GLY A 69 2.77 -10.98 -8.44
N TYR A 70 3.59 -10.66 -7.44
CA TYR A 70 3.24 -10.76 -6.03
C TYR A 70 2.87 -9.40 -5.43
N LEU A 71 1.84 -9.39 -4.61
CA LEU A 71 1.36 -8.18 -3.95
C LEU A 71 2.25 -7.81 -2.76
N LEU A 72 2.68 -6.55 -2.68
CA LEU A 72 3.36 -5.96 -1.53
C LEU A 72 2.34 -5.20 -0.69
N LEU A 73 2.11 -5.71 0.52
CA LEU A 73 1.32 -5.01 1.53
C LEU A 73 2.20 -4.03 2.29
N ILE A 74 1.70 -2.83 2.58
CA ILE A 74 2.46 -1.79 3.28
C ILE A 74 1.60 -1.24 4.41
N ARG A 75 2.22 -1.00 5.57
CA ARG A 75 1.58 -0.40 6.73
C ARG A 75 2.57 0.48 7.48
N GLU A 76 2.07 1.46 8.22
CA GLU A 76 2.88 2.14 9.24
C GLU A 76 3.35 1.18 10.33
N LEU A 77 4.59 1.40 10.78
CA LEU A 77 5.17 0.71 11.92
C LEU A 77 4.98 1.57 13.18
N GLY A 78 4.20 1.08 14.14
CA GLY A 78 4.02 1.76 15.43
C GLY A 78 5.31 1.79 16.25
N GLY A 79 5.47 2.81 17.09
CA GLY A 79 6.70 3.07 17.84
C GLY A 79 7.21 1.91 18.71
N ASN A 80 6.30 1.06 19.20
CA ASN A 80 6.59 -0.08 20.06
C ASN A 80 6.30 -1.43 19.37
N GLU A 81 6.00 -1.43 18.07
CA GLU A 81 5.67 -2.66 17.35
C GLU A 81 6.94 -3.33 16.83
N GLN A 82 7.01 -4.64 17.01
CA GLN A 82 8.04 -5.46 16.41
C GLN A 82 7.59 -5.90 15.01
N PRO A 83 8.36 -5.65 13.93
CA PRO A 83 7.95 -5.95 12.56
C PRO A 83 7.43 -7.37 12.36
N GLU A 84 8.07 -8.37 12.98
CA GLU A 84 7.71 -9.78 12.84
C GLU A 84 6.33 -10.13 13.45
N GLY A 85 5.86 -9.35 14.42
CA GLY A 85 4.56 -9.54 15.07
C GLY A 85 3.39 -8.90 14.30
N ILE A 86 3.67 -8.20 13.20
CA ILE A 86 2.66 -7.42 12.48
C ILE A 86 1.79 -8.32 11.61
N TRP A 87 0.49 -8.24 11.87
CA TRP A 87 -0.51 -8.85 11.03
C TRP A 87 -0.94 -7.89 9.92
N PHE A 88 -0.92 -8.40 8.69
CA PHE A 88 -1.45 -7.70 7.52
C PHE A 88 -2.81 -8.35 7.16
N SER A 89 -3.89 -7.59 7.33
CA SER A 89 -5.27 -8.07 7.10
C SER A 89 -5.95 -7.42 5.91
N PHE A 90 -5.59 -6.17 5.58
CA PHE A 90 -6.26 -5.38 4.57
C PHE A 90 -5.26 -4.65 3.69
N VAL A 91 -5.72 -4.28 2.51
CA VAL A 91 -5.00 -3.44 1.56
C VAL A 91 -6.03 -2.73 0.70
N ASP A 92 -5.70 -1.50 0.35
CA ASP A 92 -6.61 -0.60 -0.34
C ASP A 92 -6.32 -0.66 -1.83
N PHE A 93 -7.36 -0.75 -2.66
CA PHE A 93 -7.23 -0.81 -4.12
C PHE A 93 -8.16 0.22 -4.77
N TRP A 94 -7.73 0.77 -5.90
CA TRP A 94 -8.64 1.42 -6.83
C TRP A 94 -9.41 0.37 -7.61
N VAL A 95 -10.73 0.34 -7.46
CA VAL A 95 -11.61 -0.53 -8.21
C VAL A 95 -12.44 0.33 -9.15
N ARG A 96 -12.28 0.11 -10.45
CA ARG A 96 -13.17 0.70 -11.45
C ARG A 96 -14.37 -0.22 -11.62
N VAL A 97 -15.57 0.36 -11.62
CA VAL A 97 -16.79 -0.42 -11.77
C VAL A 97 -17.58 0.01 -13.00
N TYR A 98 -18.09 -1.00 -13.69
CA TYR A 98 -18.79 -0.89 -14.95
C TYR A 98 -20.29 -1.15 -14.76
N ASP A 99 -21.09 -0.70 -15.71
CA ASP A 99 -22.53 -1.00 -15.81
C ASP A 99 -23.37 -0.62 -14.58
N ILE A 100 -22.98 0.43 -13.86
CA ILE A 100 -23.81 1.00 -12.79
C ILE A 100 -25.13 1.51 -13.40
N PRO A 101 -26.30 1.09 -12.87
CA PRO A 101 -27.60 1.54 -13.35
C PRO A 101 -27.68 3.07 -13.38
N PHE A 102 -28.27 3.63 -14.44
CA PHE A 102 -28.27 5.08 -14.69
C PHE A 102 -28.77 5.91 -13.48
N ARG A 103 -29.81 5.42 -12.78
CA ARG A 103 -30.38 6.06 -11.58
C ARG A 103 -29.45 6.04 -10.35
N LYS A 104 -28.38 5.25 -10.39
CA LYS A 104 -27.38 5.09 -9.34
C LYS A 104 -26.00 5.63 -9.73
N ARG A 105 -25.86 6.27 -10.89
CA ARG A 105 -24.66 7.02 -11.30
C ARG A 105 -24.64 8.38 -10.60
N ASN A 106 -24.52 8.32 -9.29
CA ASN A 106 -24.25 9.44 -8.41
C ASN A 106 -23.57 8.86 -7.17
N LYS A 107 -22.82 9.68 -6.44
CA LYS A 107 -22.04 9.26 -5.27
C LYS A 107 -22.83 8.35 -4.31
N ALA A 108 -24.02 8.79 -3.89
CA ALA A 108 -24.86 8.04 -2.97
C ALA A 108 -25.31 6.67 -3.53
N GLY A 109 -25.66 6.61 -4.81
CA GLY A 109 -26.09 5.39 -5.50
C GLY A 109 -24.96 4.37 -5.63
N VAL A 110 -23.76 4.85 -5.93
CA VAL A 110 -22.53 4.06 -5.99
C VAL A 110 -22.17 3.54 -4.60
N GLU A 111 -22.02 4.41 -3.59
CA GLU A 111 -21.72 4.03 -2.21
C GLU A 111 -22.71 2.99 -1.65
N THR A 112 -24.01 3.16 -1.90
CA THR A 112 -25.05 2.22 -1.45
C THR A 112 -24.90 0.82 -2.05
N VAL A 113 -24.39 0.72 -3.28
CA VAL A 113 -24.17 -0.57 -3.93
C VAL A 113 -22.91 -1.24 -3.37
N TYR A 114 -21.80 -0.52 -3.23
CA TYR A 114 -20.51 -1.14 -2.88
C TYR A 114 -20.27 -1.30 -1.39
N SER A 115 -20.85 -0.45 -0.54
CA SER A 115 -20.77 -0.61 0.93
C SER A 115 -21.31 -1.96 1.41
N LYS A 116 -22.07 -2.68 0.58
CA LYS A 116 -22.55 -4.04 0.83
C LYS A 116 -21.49 -5.13 0.65
N VAL A 117 -20.40 -4.84 -0.07
CA VAL A 117 -19.37 -5.83 -0.46
C VAL A 117 -18.00 -5.43 0.09
N VAL A 118 -17.66 -4.15 0.04
CA VAL A 118 -16.35 -3.61 0.41
C VAL A 118 -16.48 -2.34 1.23
N ARG A 119 -15.43 -2.00 1.97
CA ARG A 119 -15.30 -0.68 2.58
C ARG A 119 -14.87 0.32 1.51
N VAL A 120 -15.73 1.28 1.20
CA VAL A 120 -15.37 2.41 0.32
C VAL A 120 -14.59 3.42 1.14
N LEU A 121 -13.36 3.73 0.71
CA LEU A 121 -12.49 4.70 1.38
C LEU A 121 -12.52 6.06 0.68
N GLU A 122 -12.39 6.04 -0.65
CA GLU A 122 -12.39 7.22 -1.51
C GLU A 122 -13.08 6.86 -2.82
N MET A 123 -13.65 7.87 -3.49
CA MET A 123 -14.25 7.74 -4.80
C MET A 123 -13.77 8.87 -5.70
N ASP A 124 -13.31 8.52 -6.90
CA ASP A 124 -13.04 9.49 -7.95
C ASP A 124 -14.38 9.95 -8.56
N GLU A 125 -14.69 11.24 -8.41
CA GLU A 125 -15.95 11.84 -8.86
C GLU A 125 -15.89 12.32 -10.31
N THR A 126 -14.73 12.23 -10.98
CA THR A 126 -14.57 12.75 -12.35
C THR A 126 -15.31 11.95 -13.42
N ASP A 127 -15.69 10.71 -13.12
CA ASP A 127 -16.36 9.76 -14.03
C ASP A 127 -17.83 9.47 -13.66
N ILE A 128 -18.42 10.18 -12.69
CA ILE A 128 -19.81 9.95 -12.20
C ILE A 128 -20.84 10.80 -12.96
#